data_AF-A0A398CJG5-F1
#
_entry.id   AF-A0A398CJG5-F1
#
_cell.length_a   1.000
_cell.length_b   1.000
_cell.length_c   1.000
_cell.angle_alpha   90.00
_cell.angle_beta   90.00
_cell.angle_gamma   90.00
#
_symmetry.space_group_name_H-M   'P 1'
#
loop_
_entity.id
_entity.type
_entity.pdbx_description
1 polymer ?
#
loop_
_entity_poly.entity_id
_entity_poly.type
_entity_poly.pdbx_seq_one_letter_code
_entity_poly.pdbx_strand_id
1 'polypeptide(L)'
;MAYSYNNWFKIIDKSAVLPVILNKRFAEQDNGKLTLEFRFKMSAAMAGVKWQLRGDELEGVSIVADNTHLSIETAGGQASILQPYSSGIEYGIKVVADIGANSADVYVNGALKASSAPFKQPLATLNNFQAQTGSGSMGELFFAPVKLYKGYVVNERFLSVTPGTLPGDWSAAGGGGAISVEEMVSSTRPDAFSLKLDAANASNDMSFSTSFTPQSDDLIFEYKMLIPKKRTGCRRN
;
A
#
# COMPACT_ATOMS: atom_id res chain seq x y z
N MET A 1 2.67 -23.25 19.31
CA MET A 1 2.94 -21.81 19.51
C MET A 1 4.20 -21.46 18.74
N ALA A 2 4.08 -21.13 17.45
CA ALA A 2 5.24 -20.70 16.67
C ALA A 2 5.55 -19.24 17.03
N TYR A 3 6.76 -18.99 17.51
CA TYR A 3 7.24 -17.66 17.87
C TYR A 3 7.21 -16.76 16.62
N SER A 4 6.36 -15.74 16.64
CA SER A 4 6.29 -14.67 15.65
C SER A 4 7.55 -13.80 15.73
N TYR A 5 8.66 -14.24 15.13
CA TYR A 5 9.82 -13.39 14.92
C TYR A 5 9.61 -12.48 13.68
N ASN A 6 9.67 -11.16 13.89
CA ASN A 6 9.98 -10.11 12.90
C ASN A 6 9.18 -10.06 11.58
N ASN A 7 7.86 -9.91 11.64
CA ASN A 7 7.05 -9.59 10.45
C ASN A 7 6.86 -8.09 10.21
N TRP A 8 7.21 -7.26 11.20
CA TRP A 8 6.89 -5.85 11.26
C TRP A 8 8.12 -5.06 11.71
N PHE A 9 8.38 -3.90 11.10
CA PHE A 9 9.16 -2.89 11.79
C PHE A 9 8.30 -2.32 12.91
N LYS A 10 8.85 -2.30 14.12
CA LYS A 10 8.18 -1.80 15.33
C LYS A 10 8.87 -0.52 15.78
N ILE A 11 8.10 0.56 15.89
CA ILE A 11 8.49 1.80 16.56
C ILE A 11 7.76 1.83 17.90
N ILE A 12 8.51 2.02 18.99
CA ILE A 12 7.95 2.24 20.33
C ILE A 12 8.24 3.69 20.70
N ASP A 13 7.19 4.49 20.85
CA ASP A 13 7.32 5.86 21.31
C ASP A 13 6.83 5.97 22.76
N LYS A 14 7.73 6.41 23.64
CA LYS A 14 7.48 6.67 25.07
C LYS A 14 7.64 8.14 25.42
N SER A 15 7.88 8.99 24.42
CA SER A 15 8.12 10.41 24.59
C SER A 15 6.79 11.16 24.63
N ALA A 16 6.59 11.95 25.68
CA ALA A 16 5.44 12.85 25.78
C ALA A 16 5.66 14.18 25.02
N VAL A 17 6.75 14.32 24.28
CA VAL A 17 7.15 15.61 23.66
C VAL A 17 7.56 15.44 22.20
N LEU A 18 8.66 14.71 21.96
CA LEU A 18 9.26 14.54 20.64
C LEU A 18 8.79 13.25 19.95
N PRO A 19 8.58 13.26 18.63
CA PRO A 19 8.28 12.06 17.88
C PRO A 19 9.52 11.18 17.67
N VAL A 20 9.29 9.89 17.40
CA VAL A 20 10.28 8.99 16.83
C VAL A 20 10.16 9.03 15.31
N ILE A 21 11.30 9.18 14.63
CA ILE A 21 11.37 9.36 13.18
C ILE A 21 12.23 8.25 12.56
N LEU A 22 11.71 7.64 11.50
CA LEU A 22 12.45 6.76 10.59
C LEU A 22 12.54 7.45 9.22
N ASN A 23 13.76 7.56 8.70
CA ASN A 23 14.02 8.14 7.38
C ASN A 23 14.76 7.14 6.48
N LYS A 24 14.38 7.10 5.22
CA LYS A 24 15.09 6.34 4.18
C LYS A 24 15.16 7.17 2.90
N ARG A 25 16.37 7.66 2.59
CA ARG A 25 16.67 8.24 1.28
C ARG A 25 16.68 7.18 0.19
N PHE A 26 16.23 7.56 -0.99
CA PHE A 26 16.28 6.79 -2.23
C PHE A 26 16.80 7.68 -3.37
N ALA A 27 17.11 7.08 -4.52
CA ALA A 27 17.59 7.82 -5.68
C ALA A 27 16.54 8.85 -6.10
N GLU A 28 16.96 10.09 -6.35
CA GLU A 28 16.06 11.17 -6.72
C GLU A 28 15.16 10.78 -7.90
N GLN A 29 13.87 11.09 -7.75
CA GLN A 29 12.86 10.92 -8.78
C GLN A 29 12.31 12.29 -9.14
N ASP A 30 12.32 12.64 -10.42
CA ASP A 30 11.98 13.98 -10.94
C ASP A 30 10.83 13.95 -11.97
N ASN A 31 10.30 12.78 -12.29
CA ASN A 31 9.24 12.61 -13.27
C ASN A 31 8.41 11.34 -13.04
N GLY A 32 7.30 11.22 -13.77
CA GLY A 32 6.47 10.02 -13.82
C GLY A 32 5.79 9.68 -12.50
N LYS A 33 5.33 8.42 -12.39
CA LYS A 33 4.59 7.92 -11.23
C LYS A 33 5.49 7.07 -10.31
N LEU A 34 5.58 7.46 -9.05
CA LEU A 34 6.25 6.72 -7.99
C LEU A 34 5.19 6.06 -7.10
N THR A 35 5.26 4.74 -6.95
CA THR A 35 4.31 3.98 -6.14
C THR A 35 4.93 3.58 -4.80
N LEU A 36 4.27 3.96 -3.72
CA LEU A 36 4.56 3.55 -2.35
C LEU A 36 3.46 2.60 -1.87
N GLU A 37 3.84 1.42 -1.39
CA GLU A 37 2.93 0.47 -0.76
C GLU A 37 3.47 0.05 0.60
N PHE A 38 2.58 0.00 1.60
CA PHE A 38 2.91 -0.54 2.90
C PHE A 38 1.66 -1.02 3.63
N ARG A 39 1.87 -1.77 4.71
CA ARG A 39 0.84 -2.00 5.71
C ARG A 39 1.26 -1.43 7.03
N PHE A 40 0.28 -1.05 7.84
CA PHE A 40 0.52 -0.63 9.21
C PHE A 40 -0.56 -1.13 10.17
N LYS A 41 -0.22 -1.13 11.45
CA LYS A 41 -1.11 -1.30 12.59
C LYS A 41 -0.59 -0.47 13.75
N MET A 42 -1.47 0.17 14.50
CA MET A 42 -1.12 0.85 15.75
C MET A 42 -1.77 0.14 16.92
N SER A 43 -1.05 -0.03 18.04
CA SER A 43 -1.60 -0.70 19.23
C SER A 43 -2.63 0.17 19.98
N ALA A 44 -2.52 1.48 19.84
CA ALA A 44 -3.44 2.49 20.34
C ALA A 44 -3.60 3.60 19.30
N ALA A 45 -4.62 4.45 19.44
CA ALA A 45 -4.74 5.65 18.63
C ALA A 45 -3.54 6.58 18.92
N MET A 46 -2.87 7.04 17.87
CA MET A 46 -1.69 7.91 17.96
C MET A 46 -1.85 9.06 16.98
N ALA A 47 -2.40 10.19 17.46
CA ALA A 47 -2.56 11.37 16.61
C ALA A 47 -1.21 11.89 16.11
N GLY A 48 -1.15 12.31 14.84
CA GLY A 48 0.04 12.90 14.24
C GLY A 48 1.06 11.90 13.71
N VAL A 49 0.75 10.60 13.69
CA VAL A 49 1.55 9.61 12.96
C VAL A 49 1.50 9.95 11.47
N LYS A 50 2.65 9.95 10.79
CA LYS A 50 2.75 10.26 9.36
C LYS A 50 3.57 9.23 8.59
N TRP A 51 3.18 9.01 7.34
CA TRP A 51 3.97 8.34 6.31
C TRP A 51 4.07 9.24 5.08
N GLN A 52 5.30 9.52 4.64
CA GLN A 52 5.56 10.63 3.74
C GLN A 52 6.50 10.26 2.61
N LEU A 53 6.20 10.79 1.42
CA LEU A 53 7.15 10.96 0.33
C LEU A 53 7.58 12.42 0.31
N ARG A 54 8.88 12.67 0.39
CA ARG A 54 9.49 13.99 0.57
C ARG A 54 10.52 14.27 -0.51
N GLY A 55 10.67 15.56 -0.83
CA GLY A 55 11.83 16.12 -1.52
C GLY A 55 12.72 16.77 -0.46
N ASP A 56 13.83 16.10 -0.12
CA ASP A 56 14.67 16.41 1.03
C ASP A 56 13.85 16.48 2.34
N GLU A 57 13.67 17.70 2.86
CA GLU A 57 12.91 17.98 4.08
C GLU A 57 11.47 18.48 3.82
N LEU A 58 11.11 18.68 2.55
CA LEU A 58 9.79 19.16 2.18
C LEU A 58 8.83 17.99 1.95
N GLU A 59 7.69 18.05 2.63
CA GLU A 59 6.63 17.05 2.50
C GLU A 59 5.88 17.20 1.17
N GLY A 60 5.89 16.16 0.33
CA GLY A 60 5.13 16.09 -0.91
C GLY A 60 3.80 15.39 -0.70
N VAL A 61 3.85 14.07 -0.53
CA VAL A 61 2.67 13.27 -0.12
C VAL A 61 2.79 12.96 1.37
N SER A 62 1.74 13.22 2.15
CA SER A 62 1.73 13.01 3.60
C SER A 62 0.41 12.36 4.00
N ILE A 63 0.46 11.06 4.32
CA ILE A 63 -0.66 10.35 4.93
C ILE A 63 -0.53 10.52 6.44
N VAL A 64 -1.57 11.03 7.09
CA VAL A 64 -1.60 11.30 8.53
C VAL A 64 -2.71 10.49 9.20
N ALA A 65 -2.42 9.93 10.37
CA ALA A 65 -3.43 9.41 11.28
C ALA A 65 -3.68 10.43 12.38
N ASP A 66 -4.94 10.80 12.62
CA ASP A 66 -5.36 11.42 13.87
C ASP A 66 -5.82 10.32 14.87
N ASN A 67 -6.66 10.63 15.86
CA ASN A 67 -7.14 9.61 16.79
C ASN A 67 -8.21 8.65 16.22
N THR A 68 -8.80 8.99 15.07
CA THR A 68 -9.99 8.34 14.53
C THR A 68 -9.98 8.17 13.00
N HIS A 69 -9.22 8.99 12.27
CA HIS A 69 -9.20 9.00 10.81
C HIS A 69 -7.79 8.94 10.23
N LEU A 70 -7.71 8.35 9.05
CA LEU A 70 -6.61 8.53 8.11
C LEU A 70 -7.00 9.65 7.15
N SER A 71 -6.04 10.54 6.88
CA SER A 71 -6.20 11.66 5.95
C SER A 71 -4.95 11.80 5.08
N ILE A 72 -5.11 12.44 3.91
CA ILE A 72 -3.98 12.99 3.16
C ILE A 72 -3.90 14.50 3.43
N GLU A 73 -2.73 14.99 3.85
CA GLU A 73 -2.49 16.42 3.96
C GLU A 73 -2.23 17.02 2.57
N THR A 74 -2.90 18.13 2.28
CA THR A 74 -2.84 18.84 0.99
C THR A 74 -2.44 20.30 1.18
N ALA A 75 -2.23 21.01 0.07
CA ALA A 75 -1.81 22.41 0.07
C ALA A 75 -2.70 23.32 0.93
N GLY A 76 -2.09 24.33 1.56
CA GLY A 76 -2.78 25.27 2.44
C GLY A 76 -3.15 24.69 3.82
N GLY A 77 -2.50 23.60 4.23
CA GLY A 77 -2.71 22.97 5.54
C GLY A 77 -4.04 22.22 5.65
N GLN A 78 -4.68 21.95 4.51
CA GLN A 78 -5.92 21.18 4.47
C GLN A 78 -5.62 19.68 4.63
N ALA A 79 -6.60 18.92 5.10
CA ALA A 79 -6.54 17.47 5.17
C ALA A 79 -7.83 16.89 4.57
N SER A 80 -7.69 15.97 3.61
CA SER A 80 -8.82 15.24 3.06
C SER A 80 -8.92 13.88 3.75
N ILE A 81 -10.06 13.61 4.38
CA ILE A 81 -10.31 12.35 5.08
C ILE A 81 -10.36 11.21 4.06
N LEU A 82 -9.52 10.20 4.26
CA LEU A 82 -9.50 8.98 3.47
C LEU A 82 -10.52 7.97 4.00
N GLN A 83 -10.49 7.71 5.31
CA GLN A 83 -11.47 6.90 6.02
C GLN A 83 -11.24 6.94 7.55
N PRO A 84 -12.23 6.52 8.35
CA PRO A 84 -12.01 6.15 9.75
C PRO A 84 -11.03 4.97 9.89
N TYR A 85 -10.37 4.88 11.04
CA TYR A 85 -9.57 3.72 11.42
C TYR A 85 -9.74 3.39 12.91
N SER A 86 -9.37 2.17 13.28
CA SER A 86 -9.36 1.69 14.67
C SER A 86 -7.99 1.14 15.04
N SER A 87 -7.57 1.38 16.28
CA SER A 87 -6.38 0.73 16.84
C SER A 87 -6.53 -0.79 16.87
N GLY A 88 -5.41 -1.50 16.72
CA GLY A 88 -5.38 -2.97 16.66
C GLY A 88 -5.77 -3.54 15.29
N ILE A 89 -6.25 -2.72 14.36
CA ILE A 89 -6.60 -3.13 13.00
C ILE A 89 -5.45 -2.82 12.04
N GLU A 90 -5.21 -3.77 11.13
CA GLU A 90 -4.23 -3.64 10.05
C GLU A 90 -4.85 -2.93 8.85
N TYR A 91 -4.10 -2.00 8.25
CA TYR A 91 -4.49 -1.29 7.05
C TYR A 91 -3.37 -1.37 6.01
N GLY A 92 -3.75 -1.68 4.77
CA GLY A 92 -2.88 -1.57 3.60
C GLY A 92 -3.06 -0.22 2.92
N ILE A 93 -1.95 0.39 2.54
CA ILE A 93 -1.88 1.69 1.89
C ILE A 93 -1.15 1.51 0.55
N LYS A 94 -1.73 2.07 -0.51
CA LYS A 94 -1.05 2.31 -1.79
C LYS A 94 -1.19 3.78 -2.14
N VAL A 95 -0.06 4.40 -2.44
CA VAL A 95 0.02 5.77 -2.94
C VAL A 95 0.64 5.72 -4.32
N VAL A 96 0.00 6.33 -5.31
CA VAL A 96 0.57 6.53 -6.65
C VAL A 96 0.80 8.03 -6.81
N ALA A 97 2.04 8.47 -6.58
CA ALA A 97 2.43 9.87 -6.64
C ALA A 97 2.88 10.23 -8.07
N ASP A 98 2.17 11.13 -8.73
CA ASP A 98 2.53 11.70 -10.03
C ASP A 98 3.33 12.99 -9.80
N ILE A 99 4.64 12.91 -10.07
CA ILE A 99 5.58 14.01 -9.78
C ILE A 99 5.33 15.19 -10.73
N GLY A 100 4.99 14.92 -12.00
CA GLY A 100 4.73 15.96 -12.98
C GLY A 100 3.43 16.72 -12.69
N ALA A 101 2.39 15.99 -12.27
CA ALA A 101 1.11 16.58 -11.90
C ALA A 101 1.05 17.12 -10.46
N ASN A 102 2.07 16.85 -9.63
CA ASN A 102 2.08 17.17 -8.19
C ASN A 102 0.81 16.68 -7.48
N SER A 103 0.40 15.46 -7.79
CA SER A 103 -0.82 14.85 -7.25
C SER A 103 -0.62 13.38 -6.92
N ALA A 104 -1.48 12.83 -6.08
CA ALA A 104 -1.44 11.43 -5.69
C ALA A 104 -2.83 10.81 -5.67
N ASP A 105 -2.90 9.56 -6.14
CA ASP A 105 -3.99 8.66 -5.83
C ASP A 105 -3.65 7.88 -4.55
N VAL A 106 -4.62 7.75 -3.64
CA VAL A 106 -4.45 7.01 -2.38
C VAL A 106 -5.52 5.96 -2.25
N TYR A 107 -5.07 4.72 -2.03
CA TYR A 107 -5.91 3.57 -1.78
C TYR A 107 -5.70 3.09 -0.34
N VAL A 108 -6.81 2.77 0.33
CA VAL A 108 -6.80 2.15 1.66
C VAL A 108 -7.55 0.84 1.59
N ASN A 109 -6.87 -0.27 1.94
CA ASN A 109 -7.36 -1.63 1.77
C ASN A 109 -7.89 -1.89 0.35
N GLY A 110 -7.15 -1.43 -0.65
CA GLY A 110 -7.49 -1.59 -2.07
C GLY A 110 -8.53 -0.59 -2.60
N ALA A 111 -9.33 0.07 -1.77
CA ALA A 111 -10.33 1.03 -2.22
C ALA A 111 -9.70 2.41 -2.48
N LEU A 112 -9.95 3.02 -3.64
CA LEU A 112 -9.54 4.39 -3.94
C LEU A 112 -10.26 5.37 -3.00
N LYS A 113 -9.51 6.07 -2.16
CA LYS A 113 -10.02 7.01 -1.15
C LYS A 113 -9.74 8.47 -1.51
N ALA A 114 -8.66 8.73 -2.24
CA ALA A 114 -8.39 10.03 -2.82
C ALA A 114 -7.91 9.84 -4.26
N SER A 115 -8.48 10.63 -5.16
CA SER A 115 -8.12 10.64 -6.58
C SER A 115 -7.51 12.00 -6.93
N SER A 116 -6.32 12.00 -7.52
CA SER A 116 -5.59 13.20 -7.93
C SER A 116 -5.49 14.26 -6.82
N ALA A 117 -5.33 13.83 -5.57
CA ALA A 117 -5.19 14.75 -4.45
C ALA A 117 -3.87 15.52 -4.59
N PRO A 118 -3.87 16.85 -4.48
CA PRO A 118 -2.66 17.63 -4.66
C PRO A 118 -1.64 17.28 -3.57
N PHE A 119 -0.36 17.33 -3.91
CA PHE A 119 0.71 17.30 -2.91
C PHE A 119 0.50 18.41 -1.87
N LYS A 120 1.04 18.21 -0.67
CA LYS A 120 1.02 19.20 0.41
C LYS A 120 1.70 20.50 -0.01
N GLN A 121 2.71 20.41 -0.87
CA GLN A 121 3.26 21.53 -1.62
C GLN A 121 3.85 21.02 -2.93
N PRO A 122 3.95 21.89 -3.96
CA PRO A 122 4.60 21.51 -5.21
C PRO A 122 6.07 21.14 -4.96
N LEU A 123 6.51 20.00 -5.47
CA LEU A 123 7.89 19.52 -5.44
C LEU A 123 8.31 19.03 -6.82
N ALA A 124 9.49 19.46 -7.27
CA ALA A 124 10.07 18.98 -8.52
C ALA A 124 10.64 17.57 -8.38
N THR A 125 11.06 17.17 -7.18
CA THR A 125 11.67 15.88 -6.94
C THR A 125 11.19 15.23 -5.64
N LEU A 126 11.24 13.89 -5.60
CA LEU A 126 11.06 13.07 -4.41
C LEU A 126 12.30 12.20 -4.23
N ASN A 127 12.87 12.15 -3.03
CA ASN A 127 14.10 11.42 -2.75
C ASN A 127 14.15 10.82 -1.33
N ASN A 128 13.08 10.96 -0.54
CA ASN A 128 13.07 10.53 0.85
C ASN A 128 11.70 9.97 1.26
N PHE A 129 11.71 8.80 1.91
CA PHE A 129 10.57 8.24 2.62
C PHE A 129 10.76 8.47 4.12
N GLN A 130 9.74 9.03 4.77
CA GLN A 130 9.73 9.20 6.22
C GLN A 130 8.49 8.55 6.84
N ALA A 131 8.69 7.86 7.96
CA ALA A 131 7.62 7.48 8.87
C ALA A 131 7.92 8.12 10.24
N GLN A 132 6.92 8.73 10.87
CA GLN A 132 7.09 9.32 12.19
C GLN A 132 5.85 9.11 13.07
N THR A 133 6.05 9.08 14.38
CA THR A 133 4.96 9.25 15.35
C THR A 133 4.59 10.72 15.51
N GLY A 134 3.49 11.01 16.21
CA GLY A 134 3.09 12.38 16.50
C GLY A 134 3.76 12.94 17.75
N SER A 135 3.94 14.25 17.81
CA SER A 135 4.42 14.94 19.01
C SER A 135 3.50 14.69 20.20
N GLY A 136 4.03 14.14 21.29
CA GLY A 136 3.25 13.77 22.47
C GLY A 136 2.37 12.54 22.34
N SER A 137 2.43 11.84 21.20
CA SER A 137 1.70 10.59 20.96
C SER A 137 2.57 9.38 21.30
N MET A 138 2.29 8.76 22.44
CA MET A 138 2.96 7.54 22.90
C MET A 138 2.22 6.30 22.41
N GLY A 139 2.96 5.23 22.09
CA GLY A 139 2.38 3.97 21.65
C GLY A 139 3.32 3.12 20.82
N GLU A 140 2.74 2.12 20.14
CA GLU A 140 3.48 1.24 19.25
C GLU A 140 2.92 1.32 17.83
N LEU A 141 3.80 1.68 16.89
CA LEU A 141 3.52 1.65 15.47
C LEU A 141 4.22 0.44 14.84
N PHE A 142 3.45 -0.40 14.16
CA PHE A 142 3.92 -1.51 13.37
C PHE A 142 3.72 -1.19 11.90
N PHE A 143 4.76 -1.33 11.06
CA PHE A 143 4.60 -1.20 9.62
C PHE A 143 5.57 -2.13 8.87
N ALA A 144 5.07 -2.85 7.87
CA ALA A 144 5.82 -3.71 6.97
C ALA A 144 4.87 -4.46 6.01
N PRO A 145 5.34 -4.90 4.84
CA PRO A 145 6.53 -4.38 4.15
C PRO A 145 6.38 -2.89 3.80
N VAL A 146 7.49 -2.25 3.39
CA VAL A 146 7.46 -0.99 2.64
C VAL A 146 8.06 -1.26 1.28
N LYS A 147 7.31 -0.97 0.22
CA LYS A 147 7.78 -1.08 -1.16
C LYS A 147 7.64 0.26 -1.85
N LEU A 148 8.73 0.69 -2.49
CA LEU A 148 8.78 1.90 -3.31
C LEU A 148 9.30 1.52 -4.68
N TYR A 149 8.56 1.84 -5.74
CA TYR A 149 8.94 1.46 -7.11
C TYR A 149 8.34 2.37 -8.17
N LYS A 150 8.93 2.32 -9.36
CA LYS A 150 8.51 3.02 -10.58
C LYS A 150 8.92 2.18 -11.79
N GLY A 151 8.33 2.45 -12.96
CA GLY A 151 8.74 1.85 -14.24
C GLY A 151 8.05 0.54 -14.56
N TYR A 152 7.02 0.17 -13.80
CA TYR A 152 6.17 -0.98 -14.08
C TYR A 152 4.85 -0.52 -14.67
N VAL A 153 4.42 -1.19 -15.73
CA VAL A 153 3.07 -1.04 -16.29
C VAL A 153 2.04 -1.65 -15.35
N VAL A 154 2.35 -2.83 -14.79
CA VAL A 154 1.62 -3.51 -13.72
C VAL A 154 2.62 -4.13 -12.75
N ASN A 155 2.44 -3.94 -11.44
CA ASN A 155 3.27 -4.56 -10.40
C ASN A 155 2.41 -4.91 -9.19
N GLU A 156 1.61 -5.95 -9.31
CA GLU A 156 0.72 -6.37 -8.24
C GLU A 156 1.37 -7.44 -7.35
N ARG A 157 1.30 -7.22 -6.04
CA ARG A 157 1.89 -8.07 -4.99
C ARG A 157 0.98 -8.28 -3.80
N PHE A 158 -0.20 -7.68 -3.84
CA PHE A 158 -1.25 -7.71 -2.85
C PHE A 158 -0.79 -7.18 -1.48
N LEU A 159 0.20 -6.29 -1.50
CA LEU A 159 0.79 -5.69 -0.29
C LEU A 159 -0.10 -4.61 0.30
N SER A 160 -0.85 -3.89 -0.54
CA SER A 160 -1.68 -2.74 -0.14
C SER A 160 -3.12 -3.10 0.25
N VAL A 161 -3.43 -4.39 0.35
CA VAL A 161 -4.75 -4.91 0.74
C VAL A 161 -4.62 -5.88 1.91
N THR A 162 -5.67 -6.06 2.72
CA THR A 162 -5.68 -7.07 3.79
C THR A 162 -6.23 -8.41 3.27
N PRO A 163 -5.92 -9.54 3.92
CA PRO A 163 -6.48 -10.83 3.52
C PRO A 163 -8.01 -10.78 3.40
N GLY A 164 -8.54 -11.43 2.36
CA GLY A 164 -9.96 -11.42 2.00
C GLY A 164 -10.39 -10.22 1.13
N THR A 165 -9.55 -9.20 0.94
CA THR A 165 -9.88 -8.03 0.10
C THR A 165 -9.12 -8.05 -1.23
N LEU A 166 -9.67 -7.42 -2.25
CA LEU A 166 -9.07 -7.30 -3.58
C LEU A 166 -8.61 -5.86 -3.83
N PRO A 167 -7.52 -5.65 -4.59
CA PRO A 167 -7.17 -4.32 -5.10
C PRO A 167 -8.32 -3.74 -5.93
N GLY A 168 -8.75 -2.52 -5.62
CA GLY A 168 -9.90 -1.87 -6.26
C GLY A 168 -9.61 -1.30 -7.64
N ASP A 169 -8.33 -1.26 -8.04
CA ASP A 169 -7.85 -0.97 -9.40
C ASP A 169 -7.79 -2.23 -10.29
N TRP A 170 -8.32 -3.34 -9.80
CA TRP A 170 -8.49 -4.59 -10.55
C TRP A 170 -9.95 -4.99 -10.61
N SER A 171 -10.31 -5.71 -11.67
CA SER A 171 -11.64 -6.29 -11.88
C SER A 171 -11.59 -7.80 -11.66
N ALA A 172 -12.58 -8.33 -10.94
CA ALA A 172 -12.72 -9.75 -10.66
C ALA A 172 -14.04 -10.28 -11.20
N ALA A 173 -14.01 -11.39 -11.93
CA ALA A 173 -15.18 -12.16 -12.30
C ALA A 173 -15.12 -13.51 -11.59
N GLY A 174 -15.96 -13.71 -10.57
CA GLY A 174 -15.90 -14.92 -9.75
C GLY A 174 -16.47 -16.17 -10.42
N GLY A 175 -17.29 -16.05 -11.47
CA GLY A 175 -17.87 -17.19 -12.18
C GLY A 175 -18.64 -18.20 -11.30
N GLY A 176 -19.13 -17.78 -10.12
CA GLY A 176 -19.73 -18.64 -9.10
C GLY A 176 -18.73 -19.21 -8.06
N GLY A 177 -17.43 -19.10 -8.31
CA GLY A 177 -16.35 -19.35 -7.36
C GLY A 177 -15.98 -18.11 -6.52
N ALA A 178 -14.94 -18.25 -5.71
CA ALA A 178 -14.43 -17.17 -4.85
C ALA A 178 -13.04 -16.69 -5.29
N ILE A 179 -12.84 -15.37 -5.31
CA ILE A 179 -11.55 -14.73 -5.57
C ILE A 179 -11.21 -13.86 -4.37
N SER A 180 -10.05 -14.09 -3.77
CA SER A 180 -9.59 -13.35 -2.58
C SER A 180 -8.07 -13.27 -2.56
N VAL A 181 -7.53 -12.25 -1.89
CA VAL A 181 -6.13 -12.25 -1.48
C VAL A 181 -6.00 -13.06 -0.19
N GLU A 182 -5.06 -13.99 -0.16
CA GLU A 182 -4.84 -14.89 0.97
C GLU A 182 -3.37 -14.88 1.40
N GLU A 183 -3.12 -15.24 2.66
CA GLU A 183 -1.77 -15.50 3.14
C GLU A 183 -1.33 -16.92 2.69
N MET A 184 -0.24 -16.97 1.95
CA MET A 184 0.44 -18.20 1.54
C MET A 184 1.55 -18.52 2.54
N VAL A 185 1.23 -19.32 3.55
CA VAL A 185 2.13 -19.68 4.68
C VAL A 185 3.44 -20.37 4.23
N SER A 186 3.46 -20.94 3.02
CA SER A 186 4.66 -21.53 2.41
C SER A 186 5.60 -20.50 1.76
N SER A 187 5.23 -19.22 1.72
CA SER A 187 6.07 -18.13 1.19
C SER A 187 6.81 -17.43 2.32
N THR A 188 8.04 -17.00 2.05
CA THR A 188 8.83 -16.21 3.00
C THR A 188 8.31 -14.79 3.06
N ARG A 189 8.10 -14.28 4.28
CA ARG A 189 7.79 -12.87 4.51
C ARG A 189 8.93 -11.95 4.04
N PRO A 190 8.65 -10.69 3.69
CA PRO A 190 7.36 -10.00 3.87
C PRO A 190 6.36 -10.19 2.71
N ASP A 191 6.74 -10.90 1.65
CA ASP A 191 5.91 -11.16 0.47
C ASP A 191 5.19 -12.51 0.56
N ALA A 192 4.23 -12.59 1.50
CA ALA A 192 3.49 -13.82 1.79
C ALA A 192 2.06 -13.81 1.26
N PHE A 193 1.65 -12.78 0.52
CA PHE A 193 0.26 -12.65 0.04
C PHE A 193 0.15 -13.03 -1.42
N SER A 194 -0.95 -13.68 -1.77
CA SER A 194 -1.20 -14.13 -3.15
C SER A 194 -2.70 -14.12 -3.43
N LEU A 195 -3.05 -13.93 -4.69
CA LEU A 195 -4.42 -14.11 -5.15
C LEU A 195 -4.76 -15.60 -5.16
N LYS A 196 -5.89 -15.96 -4.54
CA LYS A 196 -6.49 -17.28 -4.61
C LYS A 196 -7.71 -17.23 -5.51
N LEU A 197 -7.74 -18.10 -6.52
CA LEU A 197 -8.94 -18.42 -7.28
C LEU A 197 -9.47 -19.77 -6.80
N ASP A 198 -10.58 -19.75 -6.07
CA ASP A 198 -11.25 -20.94 -5.57
C ASP A 198 -12.45 -21.30 -6.45
N ALA A 199 -12.19 -22.22 -7.38
CA ALA A 199 -13.16 -22.72 -8.34
C ALA A 199 -14.07 -23.84 -7.79
N ALA A 200 -14.11 -24.10 -6.47
CA ALA A 200 -14.91 -25.19 -5.91
C ALA A 200 -16.40 -25.15 -6.31
N ASN A 201 -16.96 -23.94 -6.45
CA ASN A 201 -18.36 -23.70 -6.82
C ASN A 201 -18.50 -22.96 -8.17
N ALA A 202 -17.42 -22.84 -8.93
CA ALA A 202 -17.45 -22.10 -10.19
C ALA A 202 -18.28 -22.87 -11.25
N SER A 203 -19.21 -22.15 -11.87
CA SER A 203 -20.02 -22.63 -13.00
C SER A 203 -19.65 -21.94 -14.32
N ASN A 204 -18.85 -20.87 -14.25
CA ASN A 204 -18.33 -20.12 -15.38
C ASN A 204 -16.85 -19.81 -15.19
N ASP A 205 -16.22 -19.25 -16.22
CA ASP A 205 -14.84 -18.79 -16.16
C ASP A 205 -14.64 -17.77 -15.04
N MET A 206 -13.50 -17.91 -14.35
CA MET A 206 -13.05 -16.98 -13.32
C MET A 206 -11.92 -16.12 -13.88
N SER A 207 -11.95 -14.81 -13.64
CA SER A 207 -10.89 -13.90 -14.07
C SER A 207 -10.57 -12.85 -13.01
N PHE A 208 -9.32 -12.39 -13.05
CA PHE A 208 -8.84 -11.24 -12.30
C PHE A 208 -7.91 -10.46 -13.22
N SER A 209 -8.28 -9.22 -13.55
CA SER A 209 -7.64 -8.46 -14.62
C SER A 209 -7.60 -6.98 -14.29
N THR A 210 -6.56 -6.31 -14.80
CA THR A 210 -6.49 -4.85 -14.87
C THR A 210 -6.16 -4.45 -16.30
N SER A 211 -6.52 -3.23 -16.67
CA SER A 211 -6.21 -2.64 -17.97
C SER A 211 -5.13 -1.59 -17.81
N PHE A 212 -4.21 -1.53 -18.77
CA PHE A 212 -3.19 -0.50 -18.85
C PHE A 212 -3.15 0.06 -20.28
N THR A 213 -2.63 1.28 -20.42
CA THR A 213 -2.45 1.89 -21.74
C THR A 213 -1.55 1.01 -22.61
N PRO A 214 -1.88 0.77 -23.89
CA PRO A 214 -1.02 0.01 -24.79
C PRO A 214 0.42 0.53 -24.78
N GLN A 215 1.39 -0.39 -24.73
CA GLN A 215 2.81 -0.08 -24.71
C GLN A 215 3.40 -0.32 -26.10
N SER A 216 4.28 0.57 -26.54
CA SER A 216 4.99 0.44 -27.82
C SER A 216 6.24 -0.43 -27.72
N ASP A 217 6.79 -0.56 -26.53
CA ASP A 217 8.03 -1.28 -26.26
C ASP A 217 7.76 -2.74 -25.87
N ASP A 218 8.80 -3.57 -25.94
CA ASP A 218 8.75 -4.95 -25.47
C ASP A 218 8.44 -5.01 -23.97
N LEU A 219 7.46 -5.86 -23.60
CA LEU A 219 7.10 -6.09 -22.21
C LEU A 219 7.63 -7.43 -21.71
N ILE A 220 8.20 -7.41 -20.52
CA ILE A 220 8.54 -8.61 -19.76
C ILE A 220 7.41 -8.88 -18.78
N PHE A 221 6.88 -10.11 -18.79
CA PHE A 221 5.86 -10.54 -17.86
C PHE A 221 6.39 -11.64 -16.94
N GLU A 222 6.49 -11.33 -15.64
CA GLU A 222 6.93 -12.25 -14.60
C GLU A 222 5.80 -12.48 -13.59
N TYR A 223 5.61 -13.74 -13.19
CA TYR A 223 4.62 -14.09 -12.18
C TYR A 223 5.03 -15.38 -11.47
N LYS A 224 4.51 -15.57 -10.26
CA LYS A 224 4.62 -16.82 -9.50
C LYS A 224 3.22 -17.44 -9.40
N MET A 225 3.11 -18.74 -9.63
CA MET A 225 1.83 -19.45 -9.50
C MET A 225 1.99 -20.75 -8.74
N LEU A 226 0.94 -21.13 -8.01
CA LEU A 226 0.79 -22.44 -7.41
C LEU A 226 -0.51 -23.09 -7.91
N ILE A 227 -0.39 -24.31 -8.44
CA ILE A 227 -1.53 -25.15 -8.78
C ILE A 227 -1.43 -26.40 -7.89
N PRO A 228 -2.16 -26.48 -6.76
CA PRO A 228 -2.00 -27.55 -5.77
C PRO A 228 -2.33 -28.94 -6.30
N LYS A 229 -3.17 -29.01 -7.33
CA LYS A 229 -3.54 -30.24 -8.04
C LYS A 229 -3.70 -29.92 -9.51
N LYS A 230 -3.08 -30.72 -10.39
CA LYS A 230 -3.20 -30.57 -11.85
C LYS A 230 -4.68 -30.48 -12.27
N ARG A 231 -5.02 -29.45 -13.04
CA ARG A 231 -6.35 -29.21 -13.62
C ARG A 231 -6.18 -28.72 -15.06
N THR A 232 -7.08 -29.13 -15.95
CA THR A 232 -7.19 -28.57 -17.31
C THR A 232 -7.86 -27.20 -17.25
N GLY A 233 -7.46 -26.26 -18.13
CA GLY A 233 -8.18 -25.00 -18.32
C GLY A 233 -7.62 -23.74 -17.64
N CYS A 234 -6.53 -23.83 -16.87
CA CYS A 234 -5.83 -22.62 -16.40
C CYS A 234 -5.10 -21.95 -17.59
N ARG A 235 -5.64 -20.84 -18.09
CA ARG A 235 -5.09 -20.04 -19.20
C ARG A 235 -4.64 -18.67 -18.70
N ARG A 236 -3.61 -18.12 -19.34
CA ARG A 236 -3.09 -16.76 -19.13
C ARG A 236 -3.35 -16.01 -20.43
N ASN A 237 -4.15 -14.96 -20.37
CA ASN A 237 -4.49 -14.11 -21.51
C ASN A 237 -4.11 -12.66 -21.18
#